data_AF-A0A0A3J4R5-F1
#
_entry.id   AF-A0A0A3J4R5-F1
#
_cell.length_a   1.000
_cell.length_b   1.000
_cell.length_c   1.000
_cell.angle_alpha   90.00
_cell.angle_beta   90.00
_cell.angle_gamma   90.00
#
_symmetry.space_group_name_H-M   'P 1'
#
loop_
_entity.id
_entity.type
_entity.pdbx_description
1 polymer ?
#
loop_
_entity_poly.entity_id
_entity_poly.type
_entity_poly.pdbx_seq_one_letter_code
_entity_poly.pdbx_strand_id
1 'polypeptide(L)' 'MSDRRENGRNSAKTFRRGRALAFYEKLMVKRDTLKKQLASPEYQSIQTVIAGELKATESIMDDFKAAFELDELSLEMHEE' A
#
# COMPACT_ATOMS: atom_id res chain seq x y z
N MET A 1 -7.75 -23.47 31.78
CA MET A 1 -8.40 -22.28 31.19
C MET A 1 -7.32 -21.29 30.73
N SER A 2 -6.75 -21.47 29.53
CA SER A 2 -5.70 -20.55 29.02
C SER A 2 -5.78 -20.24 27.51
N ASP A 3 -6.54 -21.00 26.71
CA ASP A 3 -6.48 -20.89 25.23
C ASP A 3 -7.22 -19.69 24.60
N ARG A 4 -8.14 -19.02 25.30
CA ARG A 4 -8.91 -17.91 24.67
C ARG A 4 -8.08 -16.66 24.38
N ARG A 5 -6.95 -16.47 25.05
CA ARG A 5 -6.12 -15.25 24.87
C ARG A 5 -5.20 -15.33 23.65
N GLU A 6 -4.87 -16.53 23.20
CA GLU A 6 -3.97 -16.74 22.06
C GLU A 6 -4.72 -16.58 20.73
N ASN A 7 -5.93 -17.12 20.63
CA ASN A 7 -6.75 -17.02 19.42
C ASN A 7 -7.09 -15.55 19.07
N GLY A 8 -7.34 -14.70 20.07
CA GLY A 8 -7.62 -13.27 19.87
C GLY A 8 -6.42 -12.45 19.36
N ARG A 9 -5.19 -12.88 19.65
CA ARG A 9 -3.96 -12.24 19.14
C ARG A 9 -3.75 -12.53 17.66
N ASN A 10 -4.03 -13.76 17.23
CA ASN A 10 -3.91 -14.16 15.83
C ASN A 10 -4.98 -13.48 14.95
N SER A 11 -6.22 -13.36 15.43
CA SER A 11 -7.27 -12.61 14.73
C SER A 11 -6.96 -11.11 14.62
N ALA A 12 -6.33 -10.52 15.63
CA ALA A 12 -5.91 -9.12 15.58
C ALA A 12 -4.77 -8.89 14.58
N LYS A 13 -3.82 -9.82 14.48
CA LYS A 13 -2.71 -9.77 13.52
C LYS A 13 -3.20 -9.86 12.07
N THR A 14 -4.10 -10.80 11.77
CA THR A 14 -4.72 -10.96 10.43
C THR A 14 -5.58 -9.76 10.04
N PHE A 15 -6.35 -9.21 10.97
CA PHE A 15 -7.13 -7.99 10.72
C PHE A 15 -6.22 -6.79 10.40
N ARG A 16 -5.15 -6.58 11.19
CA ARG A 16 -4.18 -5.50 10.94
C ARG A 16 -3.52 -5.65 9.57
N ARG A 17 -3.12 -6.87 9.19
CA ARG A 17 -2.55 -7.19 7.87
C ARG A 17 -3.54 -6.86 6.74
N GLY A 18 -4.78 -7.35 6.83
CA GLY A 18 -5.79 -7.09 5.80
C GLY A 18 -6.08 -5.61 5.62
N ARG A 19 -6.10 -4.83 6.71
CA ARG A 19 -6.26 -3.37 6.65
C ARG A 19 -5.05 -2.67 6.01
N ALA A 20 -3.83 -3.12 6.28
CA ALA A 20 -2.63 -2.56 5.70
C ALA A 20 -2.59 -2.81 4.17
N LEU A 21 -2.90 -4.02 3.72
CA LEU A 21 -2.98 -4.36 2.30
C LEU A 21 -4.05 -3.54 1.57
N ALA A 22 -5.26 -3.46 2.13
CA ALA A 22 -6.34 -2.68 1.54
C ALA A 22 -6.02 -1.16 1.47
N PHE A 23 -5.17 -0.65 2.37
CA PHE A 23 -4.69 0.71 2.28
C PHE A 23 -3.61 0.85 1.19
N TYR A 24 -2.68 -0.10 1.12
CA TYR A 24 -1.63 -0.11 0.10
C TYR A 24 -2.20 -0.20 -1.32
N GLU A 25 -3.26 -0.97 -1.54
CA GLU A 25 -4.00 -1.02 -2.82
C GLU A 25 -4.51 0.36 -3.25
N LYS A 26 -4.95 1.21 -2.32
CA LYS A 26 -5.38 2.58 -2.65
C LYS A 26 -4.22 3.45 -3.11
N LEU A 27 -3.03 3.28 -2.51
CA LEU A 27 -1.82 3.98 -2.95
C LEU A 27 -1.39 3.52 -4.35
N MET A 28 -1.50 2.23 -4.65
CA MET A 28 -1.27 1.67 -5.98
C MET A 28 -2.19 2.31 -7.03
N VAL A 29 -3.49 2.39 -6.75
CA VAL A 29 -4.47 3.05 -7.65
C VAL A 29 -4.13 4.53 -7.86
N LYS A 30 -3.73 5.23 -6.80
CA LYS A 30 -3.31 6.64 -6.88
C LYS A 30 -2.07 6.80 -7.75
N ARG A 31 -1.02 5.99 -7.52
CA ARG A 31 0.21 5.97 -8.32
C ARG A 31 -0.09 5.75 -9.79
N ASP A 32 -0.93 4.77 -10.11
CA ASP A 32 -1.27 4.44 -11.50
C ASP A 32 -2.08 5.55 -12.16
N THR A 33 -2.96 6.23 -11.42
CA THR A 33 -3.66 7.42 -11.89
C THR A 33 -2.67 8.54 -12.24
N LEU A 34 -1.73 8.86 -11.35
CA LEU A 34 -0.71 9.89 -11.59
C LEU A 34 0.17 9.56 -12.80
N LYS A 35 0.54 8.29 -13.00
CA LYS A 35 1.28 7.84 -14.18
C LYS A 35 0.49 8.05 -15.47
N LYS A 36 -0.82 7.76 -15.48
CA LYS A 36 -1.70 8.02 -16.63
C LYS A 36 -1.80 9.52 -16.92
N GLN A 37 -1.91 10.36 -15.88
CA GLN A 37 -1.99 11.81 -16.05
C GLN A 37 -0.70 12.40 -16.63
N LEU A 38 0.47 11.90 -16.22
CA LEU A 38 1.75 12.33 -16.80
C LEU A 38 1.85 12.04 -18.31
N ALA A 39 1.23 10.96 -18.77
CA ALA A 39 1.18 10.61 -20.18
C ALA A 39 0.11 11.37 -20.99
N SER A 40 -0.80 12.10 -20.31
CA SER A 40 -1.92 12.79 -20.97
C SER A 40 -1.53 14.23 -21.37
N PRO A 41 -1.71 14.62 -22.65
CA PRO A 41 -1.43 15.99 -23.10
C PRO A 41 -2.24 17.07 -22.37
N GLU A 42 -3.42 16.71 -21.83
CA GLU A 42 -4.31 17.64 -21.12
C GLU A 42 -3.68 18.22 -19.84
N TYR A 43 -2.67 17.55 -19.28
CA TYR A 43 -1.98 17.95 -18.06
C TYR A 43 -0.58 18.53 -18.29
N GLN A 44 -0.21 18.84 -19.54
CA GLN A 44 1.13 19.32 -19.90
C GLN A 44 1.58 20.54 -19.08
N SER A 45 0.66 21.46 -18.76
CA SER A 45 0.95 22.67 -17.98
C SER A 45 1.28 22.41 -16.50
N ILE A 46 0.90 21.23 -15.98
CA ILE A 46 1.08 20.86 -14.57
C ILE A 46 1.92 19.58 -14.38
N GLN A 47 2.59 19.09 -15.43
CA GLN A 47 3.38 17.84 -15.37
C GLN A 47 4.39 17.82 -14.21
N THR A 48 5.07 18.93 -13.93
CA THR A 48 6.03 19.01 -12.80
C THR A 48 5.35 18.79 -11.45
N VAL A 49 4.12 19.29 -11.27
CA VAL A 49 3.35 19.10 -10.03
C VAL A 49 2.95 17.63 -9.90
N ILE A 50 2.44 17.02 -10.97
CA ILE A 50 2.03 15.61 -10.99
C ILE A 50 3.24 14.69 -10.76
N ALA A 51 4.39 15.01 -11.35
CA ALA A 51 5.63 14.26 -11.13
C ALA A 51 6.09 14.34 -9.66
N GLY A 52 5.97 15.51 -9.04
CA GLY A 52 6.22 15.69 -7.61
C GLY A 52 5.27 14.87 -6.74
N GLU A 53 3.98 14.87 -7.05
CA GLU A 53 2.98 14.08 -6.33
C GLU A 53 3.18 12.57 -6.50
N LEU A 54 3.57 12.13 -7.70
CA LEU A 54 3.92 10.73 -7.96
C LEU A 54 5.10 10.30 -7.10
N LYS A 55 6.18 11.09 -7.08
CA LYS A 55 7.34 10.82 -6.25
C LYS A 55 6.99 10.77 -4.76
N ALA A 56 6.17 11.69 -4.28
CA ALA A 56 5.71 11.69 -2.89
C ALA A 56 4.86 10.46 -2.57
N THR A 57 3.99 10.05 -3.49
CA THR A 57 3.16 8.85 -3.35
C THR A 57 4.02 7.59 -3.29
N GLU A 58 5.00 7.46 -4.18
CA GLU A 58 5.93 6.32 -4.20
C GLU A 58 6.79 6.28 -2.91
N SER A 59 7.27 7.42 -2.41
CA SER A 59 7.98 7.48 -1.12
C SER A 59 7.12 7.00 0.05
N ILE A 60 5.85 7.43 0.12
CA ILE A 60 4.92 6.97 1.16
C ILE A 60 4.66 5.47 1.03
N MET A 61 4.58 4.95 -0.19
CA MET A 61 4.40 3.52 -0.45
C MET A 61 5.59 2.71 0.08
N ASP A 62 6.82 3.18 -0.15
CA ASP A 62 8.03 2.51 0.32
C ASP A 62 8.13 2.53 1.85
N ASP A 63 7.88 3.69 2.48
CA ASP A 63 7.83 3.82 3.93
C ASP A 63 6.74 2.92 4.54
N PHE A 64 5.57 2.85 3.90
CA PHE A 64 4.45 2.02 4.36
C PHE A 64 4.76 0.54 4.24
N LYS A 65 5.41 0.11 3.15
CA LYS A 65 5.88 -1.28 3.01
C LYS A 65 6.83 -1.65 4.13
N ALA A 66 7.82 -0.81 4.41
CA ALA A 66 8.79 -1.04 5.47
C ALA A 66 8.12 -1.08 6.86
N ALA A 67 7.21 -0.15 7.14
CA ALA A 67 6.54 -0.06 8.44
C ALA A 67 5.60 -1.24 8.74
N PHE A 68 5.06 -1.88 7.71
CA PHE A 68 4.11 -3.00 7.84
C PHE A 68 4.68 -4.34 7.34
N GLU A 69 5.96 -4.40 6.97
CA GLU A 69 6.64 -5.60 6.46
C GLU A 69 5.89 -6.22 5.25
N LEU A 70 5.31 -5.38 4.39
CA LEU A 70 4.39 -5.83 3.35
C LEU A 70 5.01 -6.78 2.31
N ASP A 71 6.33 -6.71 2.09
CA ASP A 71 7.00 -7.59 1.13
C ASP A 71 7.02 -9.04 1.64
N GLU A 72 7.18 -9.25 2.94
CA GLU A 72 7.01 -10.55 3.60
C GLU A 72 5.54 -11.01 3.55
N LEU A 73 4.61 -10.07 3.69
CA LEU A 73 3.17 -10.36 3.60
C LEU A 73 2.72 -10.72 2.18
N SER A 74 3.42 -10.30 1.13
CA SER A 74 3.08 -10.71 -0.25
C SER A 74 3.53 -12.14 -0.56
N LEU A 75 4.60 -12.62 0.08
CA LEU A 75 5.13 -13.97 -0.07
C LEU A 75 4.24 -15.01 0.63
N GLU A 76 3.73 -14.70 1.83
CA GLU A 76 2.81 -15.58 2.56
C GLU A 76 1.44 -15.78 1.89
N MET A 77 1.01 -14.91 0.96
CA MET A 77 -0.27 -15.06 0.25
C MET A 77 -0.23 -16.06 -0.92
N HIS A 78 0.96 -16.48 -1.33
CA HIS A 78 1.15 -17.40 -2.46
C HIS A 78 1.43 -18.85 -2.04
N GLU A 79 1.42 -19.15 -0.74
CA GLU A 79 1.63 -20.50 -0.19
C GLU A 79 0.34 -21.22 0.27
N GLU A 80 -0.86 -20.68 0.00
CA GLU A 80 -2.15 -21.33 0.28
C GLU A 80 -2.93 -21.71 -0.99
#